data_AF-A0A1V2H040-F1
#
_entry.id   AF-A0A1V2H040-F1
#
_cell.length_a   1.000
_cell.length_b   1.000
_cell.length_c   1.000
_cell.angle_alpha   90.00
_cell.angle_beta   90.00
_cell.angle_gamma   90.00
#
_symmetry.space_group_name_H-M   'P 1'
#
loop_
_entity.id
_entity.type
_entity.pdbx_description
1 polymer ?
#
loop_
_entity_poly.entity_id
_entity_poly.type
_entity_poly.pdbx_seq_one_letter_code
_entity_poly.pdbx_strand_id
1 'polypeptide(L)' 'MTHANDTDPVTPAAPLGGPVDPRLLEILVCPVSKGTLRYDRERGELVSEQAGLAYPIRDGIPIMLPDEARRLDG' A
#
# COMPACT_ATOMS: atom_id res chain seq x y z
N MET A 1 -49.15 6.77 -14.82
CA MET A 1 -47.87 7.38 -15.22
C MET A 1 -46.81 6.87 -14.25
N THR A 2 -46.29 5.68 -14.49
CA THR A 2 -45.29 5.05 -13.60
C THR A 2 -43.93 5.31 -14.22
N HIS A 3 -43.16 6.23 -13.64
CA HIS A 3 -41.74 6.32 -13.95
C HIS A 3 -41.06 5.21 -13.15
N ALA A 4 -40.67 4.14 -13.84
CA ALA A 4 -39.77 3.13 -13.29
C ALA A 4 -38.38 3.76 -13.23
N ASN A 5 -37.91 4.05 -12.03
CA ASN A 5 -36.52 4.39 -11.78
C ASN A 5 -35.84 3.06 -11.43
N ASP A 6 -35.34 2.35 -12.44
CA ASP A 6 -34.78 1.01 -12.27
C ASP A 6 -33.32 0.98 -12.71
N THR A 7 -32.48 0.92 -11.68
CA THR A 7 -31.35 0.00 -11.56
C THR A 7 -30.22 0.14 -12.59
N ASP A 8 -29.32 1.09 -12.32
CA ASP A 8 -27.92 0.91 -12.71
C ASP A 8 -27.36 -0.27 -11.88
N PRO A 9 -26.83 -1.35 -12.49
CA PRO A 9 -26.03 -2.30 -11.76
C PRO A 9 -24.74 -1.57 -11.38
N VAL A 10 -24.61 -1.19 -10.11
CA VAL A 10 -23.31 -0.89 -9.52
C VAL A 10 -22.46 -2.16 -9.67
N THR A 11 -21.66 -2.19 -10.73
CA THR A 11 -20.60 -3.18 -10.92
C THR A 11 -19.80 -3.24 -9.62
N PRO A 12 -19.65 -4.41 -8.97
CA PRO A 12 -18.73 -4.51 -7.86
C PRO A 12 -17.35 -4.15 -8.42
N ALA A 13 -16.81 -3.01 -7.98
CA ALA A 13 -15.44 -2.63 -8.28
C ALA A 13 -14.58 -3.85 -7.94
N ALA A 14 -13.86 -4.37 -8.94
CA ALA A 14 -12.92 -5.46 -8.74
C ALA A 14 -12.08 -5.15 -7.50
N PRO A 15 -11.76 -6.15 -6.65
CA PRO A 15 -11.01 -5.88 -5.43
C PRO A 15 -9.74 -5.13 -5.82
N LEU A 16 -9.60 -3.90 -5.30
CA LEU A 16 -8.48 -3.00 -5.60
C LEU A 16 -7.12 -3.58 -5.16
N GLY A 17 -7.11 -4.74 -4.48
CA GLY A 17 -5.94 -5.39 -3.90
C GLY A 17 -5.42 -6.59 -4.68
N GLY A 18 -4.81 -6.31 -5.83
CA GLY A 18 -3.85 -7.24 -6.44
C GLY A 18 -2.50 -7.23 -5.71
N PRO A 19 -1.63 -8.23 -5.94
CA PRO A 19 -0.27 -8.20 -5.44
C PRO A 19 0.45 -6.94 -5.95
N VAL A 20 1.23 -6.29 -5.08
CA VAL A 20 2.02 -5.10 -5.46
C VAL A 20 3.01 -5.47 -6.54
N ASP A 21 3.03 -4.69 -7.62
CA ASP A 21 4.00 -4.86 -8.69
C ASP A 21 5.42 -4.62 -8.15
N PRO A 22 6.33 -5.60 -8.21
CA PRO A 22 7.71 -5.44 -7.75
C PRO A 22 8.45 -4.27 -8.43
N ARG A 23 8.14 -3.96 -9.69
CA ARG A 23 8.75 -2.81 -10.39
C ARG A 23 8.32 -1.47 -9.80
N LEU A 24 7.09 -1.40 -9.27
CA LEU A 24 6.64 -0.20 -8.57
C LEU A 24 7.45 -0.02 -7.28
N LEU A 25 7.71 -1.12 -6.56
CA LEU A 25 8.49 -1.09 -5.32
C LEU A 25 9.94 -0.62 -5.53
N GLU A 26 10.53 -0.95 -6.68
CA GLU A 26 11.90 -0.52 -7.06
C GLU A 26 12.04 1.00 -7.27
N ILE A 27 10.93 1.70 -7.57
CA ILE A 27 10.91 3.16 -7.77
C ILE A 27 10.67 3.90 -6.46
N LEU A 28 10.08 3.24 -5.46
CA LEU A 28 9.70 3.88 -4.21
C LEU A 28 10.91 4.16 -3.32
N VAL A 29 10.93 5.35 -2.74
CA VAL A 29 11.91 5.78 -1.74
C VAL A 29 11.24 6.07 -0.41
N CYS A 30 11.98 5.94 0.68
CA CYS A 30 11.50 6.24 2.03
C CYS A 30 11.01 7.71 2.12
N PRO A 31 9.80 7.98 2.64
CA PRO A 31 9.28 9.34 2.73
C PRO A 31 10.06 10.21 3.71
N VAL A 32 10.74 9.59 4.68
CA VAL A 32 11.55 10.27 5.71
C VAL A 32 13.01 10.43 5.26
N SER A 33 13.71 9.32 5.01
CA SER A 33 15.16 9.37 4.72
C SER A 33 15.49 9.66 3.25
N LYS A 34 14.51 9.52 2.35
CA LYS A 34 14.69 9.54 0.88
C LYS A 34 15.61 8.44 0.34
N GLY A 35 15.95 7.45 1.18
CA GLY A 35 16.74 6.29 0.81
C GLY A 35 15.92 5.14 0.25
N THR A 36 16.61 4.06 -0.08
CA THR A 36 16.01 2.82 -0.61
C THR A 36 15.12 2.13 0.42
N LEU A 37 14.17 1.33 -0.08
CA LEU A 37 13.29 0.49 0.70
C LEU A 37 13.54 -0.97 0.36
N ARG A 38 13.61 -1.84 1.37
CA ARG A 38 13.62 -3.29 1.19
C ARG A 38 12.21 -3.82 1.34
N TYR A 39 11.73 -4.57 0.36
CA TYR A 39 10.45 -5.27 0.49
C TYR A 39 10.60 -6.51 1.38
N ASP A 40 9.83 -6.57 2.46
CA ASP A 40 9.64 -7.74 3.30
C ASP A 40 8.32 -8.40 2.90
N ARG A 41 8.43 -9.45 2.08
CA ARG A 41 7.26 -10.16 1.55
C ARG A 41 6.54 -10.99 2.60
N GLU A 42 7.25 -11.51 3.60
CA GLU A 42 6.65 -12.32 4.66
C GLU A 42 5.76 -11.46 5.55
N ARG A 43 6.19 -10.23 5.82
CA ARG A 43 5.46 -9.31 6.69
C ARG A 43 4.57 -8.33 5.92
N GLY A 44 4.72 -8.24 4.60
CA GLY A 44 3.95 -7.33 3.75
C GLY A 44 4.29 -5.87 4.02
N GLU A 45 5.58 -5.55 4.18
CA GLU A 45 6.04 -4.21 4.56
C GLU A 45 7.21 -3.73 3.70
N LEU A 46 7.36 -2.41 3.55
CA LEU A 46 8.54 -1.76 2.99
C LEU A 46 9.41 -1.25 4.14
N VAL A 47 10.62 -1.80 4.25
CA VAL A 47 11.54 -1.54 5.36
C VAL A 47 12.55 -0.48 4.95
N SER A 48 12.66 0.58 5.76
CA SER A 48 13.73 1.56 5.69
C SER A 48 14.65 1.40 6.91
N GLU A 49 15.81 0.81 6.69
CA GLU A 49 16.82 0.62 7.75
C GLU A 49 17.37 1.96 8.25
N GLN A 50 17.57 2.92 7.33
CA GLN A 50 18.05 4.27 7.66
C GLN A 50 17.10 5.05 8.57
N ALA A 51 15.79 4.87 8.37
CA ALA A 51 14.78 5.54 9.18
C ALA A 51 14.40 4.74 10.44
N GLY A 52 14.79 3.46 10.52
CA GLY A 52 14.32 2.55 11.58
C GLY A 52 12.79 2.32 11.51
N LEU A 53 12.22 2.30 10.30
CA LEU A 53 10.77 2.23 10.07
C LEU A 53 10.41 1.15 9.05
N ALA A 54 9.24 0.55 9.23
CA ALA A 54 8.64 -0.33 8.25
C ALA A 54 7.20 0.10 7.93
N TYR A 55 6.95 0.37 6.65
CA TYR A 55 5.67 0.86 6.11
C TYR A 55 4.80 -0.32 5.66
N PRO A 56 3.57 -0.48 6.17
CA PRO A 56 2.72 -1.62 5.81
C PRO A 56 2.15 -1.50 4.40
N ILE A 57 1.91 -2.65 3.77
CA ILE A 57 1.14 -2.76 2.52
C ILE A 57 -0.22 -3.36 2.87
N ARG A 58 -1.30 -2.64 2.56
CA ARG A 58 -2.68 -3.08 2.79
C ARG A 58 -3.40 -3.09 1.46
N ASP A 59 -4.03 -4.22 1.11
CA ASP A 59 -4.72 -4.40 -0.18
C ASP A 59 -3.87 -3.99 -1.38
N GLY A 60 -2.59 -4.36 -1.39
CA GLY A 60 -1.68 -4.00 -2.48
C GLY A 60 -1.26 -2.52 -2.53
N ILE A 61 -1.61 -1.72 -1.51
CA ILE A 61 -1.29 -0.30 -1.45
C ILE A 61 -0.27 -0.06 -0.33
N PRO A 62 0.94 0.43 -0.65
CA PRO A 62 1.90 0.87 0.36
C PRO A 62 1.39 2.10 1.13
N ILE A 63 1.32 1.98 2.46
CA ILE A 63 0.93 3.09 3.34
C ILE A 63 2.21 3.84 3.76
N MET A 64 2.57 4.84 2.99
CA MET A 64 3.83 5.61 3.11
C MET A 64 3.73 6.78 4.10
N LEU A 65 3.04 6.58 5.22
CA LEU A 65 2.87 7.59 6.28
C LEU A 65 3.76 7.23 7.49
N PRO A 66 4.60 8.16 8.01
CA PRO A 66 5.48 7.87 9.15
C PRO A 66 4.73 7.42 10.41
N ASP A 67 3.53 7.93 10.65
CA ASP A 67 2.74 7.59 11.85
C ASP A 67 2.09 6.20 11.77
N GLU A 68 1.90 5.67 10.57
CA GLU A 68 1.43 4.29 10.35
C GLU A 68 2.59 3.28 10.28
N ALA A 69 3.83 3.77 10.22
CA ALA A 69 5.00 2.93 10.12
C ALA A 69 5.33 2.29 11.47
N ARG A 70 5.61 0.98 11.45
CA ARG A 70 6.08 0.28 12.63
C ARG A 70 7.56 0.61 12.85
N ARG A 71 7.92 0.91 14.09
CA ARG A 71 9.33 1.09 14.48
C ARG A 71 10.06 -0.24 14.40
N LEU A 72 11.27 -0.21 13.85
CA LEU A 72 12.21 -1.30 13.96
C LEU A 72 12.90 -1.16 15.31
N ASP A 73 12.52 -2.00 16.26
CA ASP A 73 13.25 -2.13 17.51
C ASP A 73 14.58 -2.83 17.16
N GLY A 74 15.68 -2.10 17.33
CA GLY A 74 17.05 -2.61 17.25
C GLY A 74 17.58 -2.93 18.64
#